data_AF-A0A6V6Z6Z0-F1
#
_entry.id   AF-A0A6V6Z6Z0-F1
#
_cell.length_a   1.000
_cell.length_b   1.000
_cell.length_c   1.000
_cell.angle_alpha   90.00
_cell.angle_beta   90.00
_cell.angle_gamma   90.00
#
_symmetry.space_group_name_H-M   'P 1'
#
loop_
_entity.id
_entity.type
_entity.pdbx_description
1 polymer ?
#
loop_
_entity_poly.entity_id
_entity_poly.type
_entity_poly.pdbx_seq_one_letter_code
_entity_poly.pdbx_strand_id
1 'polypeptide(L)'
;MNKSFLFTKKYSCLHFVYTTSEILNNVYEKYILKILHKFNSKVILPLPLTISFLNNLNHIKMINQSLQFTNKLLGQFLKNRFGLDEDKIVLNYIVDVNGTFPKVNQNKVVLSLINVEKETNQPFYIKNKQLENGNYSSFNPVERYNLDILISSNFDDYNESLKFLDAIIYFFQINNYLDASSSSSIPEGLSKLEFEYEKISYHQMHSLWTAMGAKYQPSIIYKMKLIKVQANETIAIIPAVTNTNNALTT
;
A
#
# COMPACT_ATOMS: atom_id res chain seq x y z
N MET A 1 -47.90 -36.94 22.87
CA MET A 1 -48.60 -36.67 21.58
C MET A 1 -47.52 -36.45 20.54
N ASN A 2 -47.18 -37.46 19.71
CA ASN A 2 -47.65 -37.63 18.32
C ASN A 2 -47.58 -36.33 17.49
N LYS A 3 -47.03 -36.22 16.27
CA LYS A 3 -46.38 -37.12 15.30
C LYS A 3 -45.71 -36.21 14.23
N SER A 4 -44.69 -36.76 13.60
CA SER A 4 -43.98 -36.42 12.33
C SER A 4 -44.75 -35.75 11.17
N PHE A 5 -44.04 -34.99 10.30
CA PHE A 5 -43.71 -35.38 8.90
C PHE A 5 -42.75 -34.39 8.17
N LEU A 6 -41.91 -34.95 7.28
CA LEU A 6 -40.88 -34.33 6.41
C LEU A 6 -41.43 -33.41 5.30
N PHE A 7 -40.60 -32.51 4.73
CA PHE A 7 -40.25 -32.46 3.29
C PHE A 7 -39.09 -31.46 2.97
N THR A 8 -37.95 -32.03 2.54
CA THR A 8 -36.97 -31.62 1.49
C THR A 8 -36.44 -30.18 1.26
N LYS A 9 -35.10 -30.09 1.20
CA LYS A 9 -34.21 -29.22 0.38
C LYS A 9 -34.85 -28.08 -0.45
N LYS A 10 -34.46 -26.83 -0.14
CA LYS A 10 -34.07 -25.82 -1.14
C LYS A 10 -33.30 -24.65 -0.49
N TYR A 11 -32.19 -24.30 -1.12
CA TYR A 11 -31.27 -23.20 -0.80
C TYR A 11 -32.00 -21.90 -0.42
N SER A 12 -31.57 -21.23 0.66
CA SER A 12 -32.07 -19.92 1.06
C SER A 12 -30.95 -19.05 1.64
N CYS A 13 -30.90 -17.83 1.12
CA CYS A 13 -29.87 -16.80 1.24
C CYS A 13 -29.36 -16.52 2.66
N LEU A 14 -28.04 -16.40 2.81
CA LEU A 14 -27.43 -15.72 3.95
C LEU A 14 -27.73 -14.22 3.83
N HIS A 15 -28.69 -13.74 4.62
CA HIS A 15 -28.86 -12.31 4.89
C HIS A 15 -27.67 -11.82 5.73
N PHE A 16 -26.72 -11.13 5.11
CA PHE A 16 -25.78 -10.30 5.87
C PHE A 16 -26.46 -8.97 6.20
N VAL A 17 -27.04 -8.90 7.39
CA VAL A 17 -27.40 -7.63 8.05
C VAL A 17 -26.11 -7.06 8.62
N TYR A 18 -25.56 -6.02 8.00
CA TYR A 18 -24.49 -5.24 8.63
C TYR A 18 -25.07 -4.56 9.86
N THR A 19 -24.77 -5.11 11.05
CA THR A 19 -25.13 -4.49 12.32
C THR A 19 -24.12 -3.38 12.57
N THR A 20 -24.61 -2.15 12.64
CA THR A 20 -23.85 -0.95 12.95
C THR A 20 -23.45 -0.94 14.42
N SER A 21 -22.21 -1.27 14.74
CA SER A 21 -21.50 -0.69 15.90
C SER A 21 -20.02 -0.97 15.81
N GLU A 22 -19.24 0.12 15.73
CA GLU A 22 -17.86 0.32 16.21
C GLU A 22 -16.94 1.00 15.17
N ILE A 23 -16.84 2.32 15.34
CA ILE A 23 -15.75 3.22 14.93
C ILE A 23 -15.54 3.42 13.41
N LEU A 24 -16.51 4.10 12.79
CA LEU A 24 -16.43 4.71 11.46
C LEU A 24 -15.61 6.02 11.47
N ASN A 25 -14.28 5.93 11.33
CA ASN A 25 -13.42 7.12 11.21
C ASN A 25 -12.61 7.22 9.90
N ASN A 26 -12.84 6.31 8.94
CA ASN A 26 -12.09 6.33 7.69
C ASN A 26 -12.88 7.02 6.56
N VAL A 27 -12.33 8.09 6.00
CA VAL A 27 -12.92 8.87 4.88
C VAL A 27 -13.25 7.97 3.68
N TYR A 28 -12.48 6.90 3.49
CA TYR A 28 -12.64 5.94 2.40
C TYR A 28 -13.87 5.04 2.52
N GLU A 29 -14.28 4.62 3.73
CA GLU A 29 -15.50 3.84 3.91
C GLU A 29 -16.76 4.67 3.63
N LYS A 30 -16.74 5.95 3.98
CA LYS A 30 -17.80 6.89 3.57
C LYS A 30 -17.89 7.02 2.05
N TYR A 31 -16.77 7.04 1.33
CA TYR A 31 -16.77 7.08 -0.14
C TYR A 31 -17.27 5.78 -0.78
N ILE A 32 -16.86 4.62 -0.26
CA ILE A 32 -17.36 3.30 -0.69
C ILE A 32 -18.86 3.21 -0.46
N LEU A 33 -19.35 3.58 0.72
CA LEU A 33 -20.78 3.63 1.03
C LEU A 33 -21.52 4.61 0.12
N LYS A 34 -20.94 5.78 -0.21
CA LYS A 34 -21.54 6.75 -1.12
C LYS A 34 -21.63 6.24 -2.56
N ILE A 35 -20.63 5.48 -3.01
CA ILE A 35 -20.64 4.80 -4.31
C ILE A 35 -21.69 3.69 -4.30
N LEU A 36 -21.70 2.83 -3.28
CA LEU A 36 -22.68 1.74 -3.11
C LEU A 36 -24.12 2.26 -2.98
N HIS A 37 -24.33 3.40 -2.31
CA HIS A 37 -25.65 4.03 -2.16
C HIS A 37 -26.12 4.74 -3.45
N LYS A 38 -25.21 5.04 -4.38
CA LYS A 38 -25.52 5.55 -5.73
C LYS A 38 -25.98 4.42 -6.67
N PHE A 39 -25.60 3.17 -6.37
CA PHE A 39 -26.20 1.99 -6.96
C PHE A 39 -27.47 1.64 -6.18
N ASN A 40 -28.63 2.11 -6.66
CA ASN A 40 -29.95 1.78 -6.10
C ASN A 40 -30.03 0.29 -5.69
N SER A 41 -30.07 0.06 -4.37
CA SER A 41 -30.47 -1.11 -3.55
C SER A 41 -30.85 -2.47 -4.17
N LYS A 42 -30.29 -2.88 -5.32
CA LYS A 42 -30.61 -4.14 -6.01
C LYS A 42 -29.46 -4.76 -6.81
N VAL A 43 -28.21 -4.35 -6.60
CA VAL A 43 -27.06 -4.99 -7.24
C VAL A 43 -26.42 -5.97 -6.26
N ILE A 44 -26.92 -7.21 -6.26
CA ILE A 44 -26.23 -8.34 -5.63
C ILE A 44 -25.15 -8.77 -6.62
N LEU A 45 -23.92 -8.33 -6.41
CA LEU A 45 -22.79 -8.85 -7.18
C LEU A 45 -22.57 -10.33 -6.80
N PRO A 46 -22.40 -11.24 -7.77
CA PRO A 46 -22.05 -12.64 -7.49
C PRO A 46 -20.81 -12.71 -6.59
N LEU A 47 -20.78 -13.65 -5.63
CA LEU A 47 -19.62 -13.89 -4.74
C LEU A 47 -18.24 -13.89 -5.46
N PRO A 48 -18.12 -14.47 -6.68
CA PRO A 48 -16.87 -14.44 -7.43
C PRO A 48 -16.47 -13.03 -7.90
N LEU A 49 -17.46 -12.20 -8.24
CA LEU A 49 -17.25 -10.81 -8.69
C LEU A 49 -16.89 -9.89 -7.51
N THR A 50 -17.44 -10.13 -6.32
CA THR A 50 -17.04 -9.39 -5.11
C THR A 50 -15.63 -9.74 -4.67
N ILE A 51 -15.24 -11.02 -4.70
CA ILE A 51 -13.85 -11.46 -4.41
C ILE A 51 -12.88 -10.90 -5.45
N SER A 52 -13.22 -10.97 -6.75
CA SER A 52 -12.42 -10.37 -7.82
C SER A 52 -12.25 -8.87 -7.63
N PHE A 53 -13.32 -8.15 -7.27
CA PHE A 53 -13.27 -6.71 -7.00
C PHE A 53 -12.44 -6.37 -5.74
N LEU A 54 -12.56 -7.14 -4.67
CA LEU A 54 -11.75 -7.00 -3.45
C LEU A 54 -10.26 -7.28 -3.71
N ASN A 55 -9.94 -8.34 -4.47
CA ASN A 55 -8.57 -8.64 -4.88
C ASN A 55 -8.00 -7.54 -5.78
N ASN A 56 -8.82 -6.97 -6.66
CA ASN A 56 -8.41 -5.84 -7.52
C ASN A 56 -8.15 -4.56 -6.70
N LEU A 57 -8.91 -4.32 -5.63
CA LEU A 57 -8.67 -3.23 -4.68
C LEU A 57 -7.35 -3.37 -3.90
N ASN A 58 -6.91 -4.61 -3.61
CA ASN A 58 -5.61 -4.84 -2.97
C ASN A 58 -4.47 -4.37 -3.88
N HIS A 59 -4.53 -4.63 -5.19
CA HIS A 59 -3.48 -4.21 -6.14
C HIS A 59 -3.36 -2.69 -6.34
N ILE A 60 -4.44 -1.92 -6.15
CA ILE A 60 -4.46 -0.47 -6.37
C ILE A 60 -3.74 0.32 -5.24
N LYS A 61 -3.34 -0.33 -4.14
CA LYS A 61 -2.90 0.34 -2.91
C LYS A 61 -1.46 0.06 -2.47
N MET A 62 -0.62 -0.53 -3.31
CA MET A 62 0.73 -0.99 -2.92
C MET A 62 1.61 0.09 -2.29
N ILE A 63 1.60 1.33 -2.81
CA ILE A 63 2.34 2.45 -2.21
C ILE A 63 1.80 2.76 -0.81
N ASN A 64 0.48 2.91 -0.68
CA ASN A 64 -0.17 3.23 0.59
C ASN A 64 0.05 2.13 1.64
N GLN A 65 -0.12 0.87 1.27
CA GLN A 65 0.07 -0.28 2.16
C GLN A 65 1.53 -0.40 2.62
N SER A 66 2.50 -0.15 1.74
CA SER A 66 3.93 -0.20 2.09
C SER A 66 4.30 0.87 3.12
N LEU A 67 3.79 2.09 2.94
CA LEU A 67 4.00 3.20 3.87
C LEU A 67 3.27 2.96 5.21
N GLN A 68 2.02 2.50 5.18
CA GLN A 68 1.25 2.18 6.38
C GLN A 68 1.87 1.05 7.19
N PHE A 69 2.34 0.01 6.53
CA PHE A 69 3.03 -1.11 7.15
C PHE A 69 4.32 -0.66 7.84
N THR A 70 5.14 0.11 7.13
CA THR A 70 6.38 0.69 7.68
C THR A 70 6.08 1.61 8.88
N ASN A 71 5.08 2.48 8.75
CA ASN A 71 4.63 3.37 9.83
C ASN A 71 4.19 2.59 11.07
N LYS A 72 3.42 1.51 10.89
CA LYS A 72 2.97 0.65 12.00
C LYS A 72 4.13 -0.02 12.72
N LEU A 73 5.08 -0.61 11.98
CA LEU A 73 6.22 -1.30 12.57
C LEU A 73 7.17 -0.34 13.28
N LEU A 74 7.50 0.79 12.66
CA LEU A 74 8.31 1.82 13.30
C LEU A 74 7.60 2.39 14.53
N GLY A 75 6.29 2.63 14.46
CA GLY A 75 5.49 3.08 15.60
C GLY A 75 5.54 2.10 16.77
N GLN A 76 5.31 0.81 16.51
CA GLN A 76 5.41 -0.24 17.53
C GLN A 76 6.81 -0.31 18.13
N PHE A 77 7.85 -0.24 17.30
CA PHE A 77 9.24 -0.20 17.77
C PHE A 77 9.48 0.99 18.72
N LEU A 78 9.07 2.20 18.34
CA LEU A 78 9.26 3.41 19.15
C LEU A 78 8.49 3.33 20.48
N LYS A 79 7.24 2.84 20.46
CA LYS A 79 6.45 2.63 21.69
C LYS A 79 7.14 1.67 22.64
N ASN A 80 7.60 0.53 22.15
CA ASN A 80 8.28 -0.47 22.96
C ASN A 80 9.61 0.06 23.50
N ARG A 81 10.38 0.77 22.65
CA ARG A 81 11.70 1.32 23.00
C ARG A 81 11.63 2.37 24.10
N PHE A 82 10.58 3.18 24.11
CA PHE A 82 10.45 4.32 25.04
C PHE A 82 9.35 4.16 26.08
N GLY A 83 8.63 3.03 26.11
CA GLY A 83 7.55 2.78 27.06
C GLY A 83 6.38 3.76 26.91
N LEU A 84 5.93 3.98 25.68
CA LEU A 84 4.91 4.99 25.35
C LEU A 84 3.51 4.37 25.24
N ASP A 85 2.52 5.06 25.80
CA ASP A 85 1.12 4.66 25.70
C ASP A 85 0.50 5.02 24.33
N GLU A 86 0.94 6.13 23.74
CA GLU A 86 0.43 6.66 22.48
C GLU A 86 1.40 6.52 21.30
N ASP A 87 0.87 6.52 20.09
CA ASP A 87 1.67 6.46 18.87
C ASP A 87 2.36 7.82 18.62
N LYS A 88 3.68 7.82 18.70
CA LYS A 88 4.54 8.98 18.40
C LYS A 88 4.99 9.03 16.95
N ILE A 89 4.29 8.37 16.04
CA ILE A 89 4.55 8.43 14.60
C ILE A 89 3.25 8.70 13.84
N VAL A 90 3.35 9.43 12.72
CA VAL A 90 2.25 9.65 11.79
C VAL A 90 2.72 9.60 10.34
N LEU A 91 1.93 8.94 9.48
CA LEU A 91 2.06 9.03 8.03
C LEU A 91 1.27 10.25 7.56
N ASN A 92 1.97 11.32 7.16
CA ASN A 92 1.32 12.57 6.76
C ASN A 92 2.24 13.43 5.86
N TYR A 93 1.70 14.51 5.30
CA TYR A 93 2.50 15.58 4.72
C TYR A 93 3.25 16.36 5.80
N ILE A 94 4.40 16.95 5.46
CA ILE A 94 5.14 17.85 6.33
C ILE A 94 4.38 19.17 6.54
N VAL A 95 3.81 19.69 5.44
CA VAL A 95 3.03 20.94 5.38
C VAL A 95 1.70 20.62 4.70
N ASP A 96 0.61 21.22 5.17
CA ASP A 96 -0.70 21.06 4.54
C ASP A 96 -0.85 21.93 3.26
N VAL A 97 -1.99 21.78 2.58
CA VAL A 97 -2.32 22.53 1.36
C VAL A 97 -2.35 24.05 1.54
N ASN A 98 -2.43 24.53 2.78
CA ASN A 98 -2.46 25.96 3.11
C ASN A 98 -1.07 26.49 3.50
N GLY A 99 -0.02 25.67 3.41
CA GLY A 99 1.32 26.07 3.83
C GLY A 99 1.52 26.06 5.34
N THR A 100 0.64 25.42 6.11
CA THR A 100 0.72 25.36 7.58
C THR A 100 1.19 23.99 8.06
N PHE A 101 1.88 23.99 9.20
CA PHE A 101 2.30 22.74 9.85
C PHE A 101 1.07 22.04 10.46
N PRO A 102 0.76 20.78 10.06
CA PRO A 102 -0.37 20.05 10.59
C PRO A 102 -0.23 19.82 12.10
N LYS A 103 -1.25 20.20 12.89
CA LYS A 103 -1.25 19.97 14.35
C LYS A 103 -1.07 18.49 14.72
N VAL A 104 -1.55 17.58 13.88
CA VAL A 104 -1.40 16.13 14.08
C VAL A 104 0.08 15.68 14.04
N ASN A 105 0.96 16.48 13.44
CA ASN A 105 2.40 16.21 13.37
C ASN A 105 3.16 16.69 14.62
N GLN A 106 2.54 17.48 15.49
CA GLN A 106 3.22 18.04 16.66
C GLN A 106 3.60 16.94 17.66
N ASN A 107 4.84 17.00 18.15
CA ASN A 107 5.42 16.03 19.09
C ASN A 107 5.34 14.59 18.58
N LYS A 108 5.64 14.40 17.28
CA LYS A 108 5.67 13.10 16.60
C LYS A 108 6.79 13.02 15.58
N VAL A 109 7.18 11.79 15.30
CA VAL A 109 7.86 11.42 14.06
C VAL A 109 6.86 11.50 12.91
N VAL A 110 7.23 12.17 11.82
CA VAL A 110 6.42 12.25 10.61
C VAL A 110 7.11 11.45 9.51
N LEU A 111 6.40 10.47 8.95
CA LEU A 111 6.83 9.73 7.77
C LEU A 111 6.09 10.29 6.56
N SER A 112 6.84 10.74 5.56
CA SER A 112 6.30 11.36 4.34
C SER A 112 6.92 10.75 3.09
N LEU A 113 6.10 10.50 2.07
CA LEU A 113 6.60 10.17 0.73
C LEU A 113 7.03 11.47 0.03
N ILE A 114 8.29 11.57 -0.39
CA ILE A 114 8.83 12.78 -1.02
C ILE A 114 9.16 12.61 -2.51
N ASN A 115 9.38 11.38 -2.98
CA ASN A 115 9.67 11.10 -4.39
C ASN A 115 9.30 9.64 -4.74
N VAL A 116 9.01 9.42 -6.03
CA VAL A 116 8.70 8.10 -6.60
C VAL A 116 9.48 7.93 -7.89
N GLU A 117 10.33 6.91 -7.94
CA GLU A 117 11.17 6.61 -9.10
C GLU A 117 10.80 5.26 -9.70
N LYS A 118 10.68 5.21 -11.02
CA LYS A 118 10.48 3.93 -11.73
C LYS A 118 11.82 3.22 -11.88
N GLU A 119 11.87 1.94 -11.52
CA GLU A 119 13.06 1.11 -11.70
C GLU A 119 13.20 0.73 -13.19
N THR A 120 14.32 1.11 -13.82
CA THR A 120 14.57 0.88 -15.24
C THR A 120 15.32 -0.42 -15.53
N ASN A 121 16.00 -0.99 -14.52
CA ASN A 121 16.72 -2.25 -14.62
C ASN A 121 15.75 -3.44 -14.45
N GLN A 122 14.98 -3.77 -15.47
CA GLN A 122 14.03 -4.88 -15.43
C GLN A 122 14.31 -5.90 -16.55
N PRO A 123 14.45 -7.20 -16.23
CA PRO A 123 14.53 -8.24 -17.24
C PRO A 123 13.21 -8.36 -18.01
N PHE A 124 13.30 -8.79 -19.27
CA PHE A 124 12.20 -8.88 -20.23
C PHE A 124 10.89 -9.44 -19.63
N TYR A 125 9.79 -8.69 -19.80
CA TYR A 125 8.46 -9.11 -19.39
C TYR A 125 7.85 -10.13 -20.35
N ILE A 126 7.38 -11.26 -19.82
CA ILE A 126 6.46 -12.15 -20.51
C ILE A 126 5.10 -11.44 -20.57
N LYS A 127 4.77 -10.84 -21.73
CA LYS A 127 3.52 -10.10 -21.93
C LYS A 127 2.28 -10.99 -22.03
N ASN A 128 2.46 -12.25 -22.41
CA ASN A 128 1.36 -13.14 -22.75
C ASN A 128 1.28 -14.30 -21.76
N LYS A 129 0.13 -14.48 -21.11
CA LYS A 129 -0.17 -15.65 -20.28
C LYS A 129 -1.18 -16.54 -21.02
N GLN A 130 -0.92 -17.85 -21.07
CA GLN A 130 -1.86 -18.80 -21.66
C GLN A 130 -3.10 -18.94 -20.77
N LEU A 131 -4.27 -18.92 -21.40
CA LEU A 131 -5.58 -19.15 -20.82
C LEU A 131 -5.95 -20.64 -20.93
N GLU A 132 -6.87 -21.11 -20.08
CA GLU A 132 -7.32 -22.52 -20.07
C GLU A 132 -7.92 -22.99 -21.41
N ASN A 133 -8.45 -22.06 -22.22
CA ASN A 133 -8.99 -22.34 -23.55
C ASN A 133 -7.93 -22.38 -24.66
N GLY A 134 -6.63 -22.35 -24.32
CA GLY A 134 -5.52 -22.38 -25.26
C GLY A 134 -5.16 -21.02 -25.88
N ASN A 135 -6.02 -20.01 -25.75
CA ASN A 135 -5.71 -18.64 -26.16
C ASN A 135 -4.72 -17.99 -25.18
N TYR A 136 -4.22 -16.80 -25.52
CA TYR A 136 -3.33 -16.03 -24.67
C TYR A 136 -4.02 -14.72 -24.25
N SER A 137 -3.84 -14.30 -23.00
CA SER A 137 -4.20 -12.97 -22.54
C SER A 137 -2.94 -12.12 -22.39
N SER A 138 -2.96 -10.92 -22.96
CA SER A 138 -1.94 -9.91 -22.75
C SER A 138 -2.32 -9.01 -21.58
N PHE A 139 -1.39 -8.81 -20.65
CA PHE A 139 -1.57 -7.95 -19.47
C PHE A 139 -0.53 -6.83 -19.44
N ASN A 140 -0.81 -5.78 -18.67
CA ASN A 140 0.21 -4.77 -18.38
C ASN A 140 1.37 -5.44 -17.63
N PRO A 141 2.64 -5.14 -17.98
CA PRO A 141 3.77 -5.66 -17.24
C PRO A 141 3.74 -5.16 -15.79
N VAL A 142 4.31 -5.95 -14.88
CA VAL A 142 4.53 -5.51 -13.50
C VAL A 142 5.60 -4.45 -13.51
N GLU A 143 5.28 -3.24 -13.08
CA GLU A 143 6.25 -2.16 -12.95
C GLU A 143 6.78 -2.11 -11.51
N ARG A 144 8.08 -1.87 -11.35
CA ARG A 144 8.71 -1.67 -10.03
C ARG A 144 9.03 -0.20 -9.81
N TYR A 145 8.81 0.23 -8.58
CA TYR A 145 9.06 1.59 -8.12
C TYR A 145 9.90 1.59 -6.85
N ASN A 146 10.71 2.63 -6.73
CA ASN A 146 11.39 3.03 -5.51
C ASN A 146 10.69 4.27 -4.95
N LEU A 147 10.55 4.31 -3.63
CA LEU A 147 9.91 5.40 -2.90
C LEU A 147 10.94 6.05 -2.00
N ASP A 148 11.19 7.34 -2.16
CA ASP A 148 11.99 8.06 -1.16
C ASP A 148 11.07 8.54 -0.06
N ILE A 149 11.34 8.07 1.16
CA ILE A 149 10.61 8.41 2.36
C ILE A 149 11.46 9.33 3.23
N LEU A 150 10.90 10.48 3.58
CA LEU A 150 11.44 11.40 4.58
C LEU A 150 10.86 11.02 5.94
N ILE A 151 11.72 10.76 6.91
CA ILE A 151 11.32 10.60 8.31
C ILE A 151 11.89 11.78 9.10
N SER A 152 11.01 12.64 9.61
CA SER A 152 11.38 13.82 10.41
C SER A 152 10.91 13.70 11.85
N SER A 153 11.79 13.98 12.81
CA SER A 153 11.45 14.08 14.23
C SER A 153 10.97 15.50 14.54
N ASN A 154 9.66 15.68 14.72
CA ASN A 154 9.04 16.98 14.96
C ASN A 154 8.56 17.09 16.42
N PHE A 155 9.49 17.33 17.33
CA PHE A 155 9.20 17.55 18.75
C PHE A 155 9.57 18.97 19.15
N ASP A 156 8.83 19.51 20.12
CA ASP A 156 9.09 20.85 20.65
C ASP A 156 10.45 20.91 21.37
N ASP A 157 10.85 19.80 22.00
CA ASP A 157 12.18 19.63 22.58
C ASP A 157 13.17 19.02 21.56
N TYR A 158 14.32 19.68 21.42
CA TYR A 158 15.34 19.27 20.46
C TYR A 158 16.04 17.97 20.86
N ASN A 159 16.29 17.74 22.15
CA ASN A 159 16.91 16.49 22.62
C ASN A 159 15.97 15.31 22.41
N GLU A 160 14.66 15.49 22.62
CA GLU A 160 13.64 14.50 22.28
C GLU A 160 13.67 14.21 20.77
N SER A 161 13.76 15.25 19.92
CA SER A 161 13.87 15.08 18.47
C SER A 161 15.08 14.23 18.07
N LEU A 162 16.25 14.47 18.68
CA LEU A 162 17.47 13.70 18.43
C LEU A 162 17.36 12.25 18.93
N LYS A 163 16.82 12.04 20.14
CA LYS A 163 16.59 10.71 20.71
C LYS A 163 15.67 9.85 19.84
N PHE A 164 14.60 10.44 19.28
CA PHE A 164 13.75 9.73 18.32
C PHE A 164 14.45 9.49 16.98
N LEU A 165 15.27 10.43 16.51
CA LEU A 165 16.06 10.27 15.28
C LEU A 165 17.04 9.09 15.39
N ASP A 166 17.74 8.96 16.52
CA ASP A 166 18.61 7.81 16.80
C ASP A 166 17.85 6.48 16.77
N ALA A 167 16.65 6.45 17.38
CA ALA A 167 15.82 5.26 17.37
C ALA A 167 15.32 4.89 15.96
N ILE A 168 15.01 5.87 15.12
CA ILE A 168 14.65 5.65 13.72
C ILE A 168 15.82 5.02 12.96
N ILE A 169 17.03 5.59 13.09
CA ILE A 169 18.24 5.06 12.45
C ILE A 169 18.49 3.62 12.90
N TYR A 170 18.40 3.36 14.21
CA TYR A 170 18.55 2.02 14.76
C TYR A 170 17.53 1.03 14.18
N PHE A 171 16.25 1.43 14.10
CA PHE A 171 15.18 0.60 13.53
C PHE A 171 15.49 0.15 12.09
N PHE A 172 15.94 1.06 11.23
CA PHE A 172 16.25 0.72 9.84
C PHE A 172 17.58 -0.02 9.69
N GLN A 173 18.52 0.13 10.63
CA GLN A 173 19.73 -0.69 10.66
C GLN A 173 19.44 -2.16 11.00
N ILE A 174 18.52 -2.42 11.94
CA ILE A 174 18.13 -3.80 12.28
C ILE A 174 17.14 -4.40 11.26
N ASN A 175 16.34 -3.55 10.58
CA ASN A 175 15.31 -3.95 9.62
C ASN A 175 15.61 -3.40 8.22
N ASN A 176 16.78 -3.72 7.66
CA ASN A 176 17.12 -3.34 6.30
C ASN A 176 16.23 -4.04 5.24
N TYR A 177 15.60 -5.15 5.60
CA TYR A 177 14.50 -5.77 4.85
C TYR A 177 13.33 -6.13 5.77
N LEU A 178 12.12 -6.01 5.24
CA LEU A 178 10.90 -6.48 5.87
C LEU A 178 10.19 -7.45 4.92
N ASP A 179 9.89 -8.64 5.39
CA ASP A 179 9.23 -9.71 4.62
C ASP A 179 8.30 -10.54 5.52
N ALA A 180 7.64 -11.54 4.93
CA ALA A 180 6.75 -12.43 5.66
C ALA A 180 7.45 -13.25 6.77
N SER A 181 8.78 -13.40 6.72
CA SER A 181 9.56 -14.14 7.72
C SER A 181 9.88 -13.29 8.95
N SER A 182 10.05 -11.98 8.75
CA SER A 182 10.34 -11.00 9.79
C SER A 182 9.09 -10.39 10.42
N SER A 183 7.96 -10.37 9.70
CA SER A 183 6.68 -9.91 10.23
C SER A 183 5.51 -10.66 9.61
N SER A 184 4.75 -11.39 10.44
CA SER A 184 3.53 -12.09 10.04
C SER A 184 2.40 -11.16 9.58
N SER A 185 2.60 -9.83 9.70
CA SER A 185 1.62 -8.80 9.36
C SER A 185 1.88 -8.10 8.04
N ILE A 186 2.78 -8.64 7.19
CA ILE A 186 3.03 -8.08 5.86
C ILE A 186 1.73 -8.08 5.03
N PRO A 187 1.38 -6.96 4.39
CA PRO A 187 0.17 -6.88 3.58
C PRO A 187 0.17 -7.87 2.40
N GLU A 188 -0.99 -8.41 2.08
CA GLU A 188 -1.16 -9.24 0.89
C GLU A 188 -0.77 -8.45 -0.38
N GLY A 189 0.01 -9.08 -1.27
CA GLY A 189 0.58 -8.44 -2.46
C GLY A 189 1.97 -7.83 -2.24
N LEU A 190 2.37 -7.59 -0.98
CA LEU A 190 3.71 -7.17 -0.62
C LEU A 190 4.55 -8.38 -0.23
N SER A 191 5.60 -8.65 -0.99
CA SER A 191 6.49 -9.81 -0.73
C SER A 191 7.65 -9.46 0.17
N LYS A 192 8.26 -8.30 -0.09
CA LYS A 192 9.43 -7.79 0.61
C LYS A 192 9.52 -6.28 0.42
N LEU A 193 9.97 -5.57 1.45
CA LEU A 193 10.47 -4.21 1.40
C LEU A 193 11.97 -4.24 1.70
N GLU A 194 12.71 -3.38 1.03
CA GLU A 194 14.12 -3.12 1.29
C GLU A 194 14.30 -1.63 1.54
N PHE A 195 15.11 -1.29 2.54
CA PHE A 195 15.40 0.08 2.93
C PHE A 195 16.88 0.39 2.76
N GLU A 196 17.16 1.43 2.00
CA GLU A 196 18.51 1.91 1.73
C GLU A 196 18.62 3.37 2.20
N TYR A 197 19.68 3.70 2.92
CA TYR A 197 19.91 5.09 3.33
C TYR A 197 20.18 5.97 2.11
N GLU A 198 19.40 7.03 1.94
CA GLU A 198 19.56 7.97 0.83
C GLU A 198 20.43 9.15 1.27
N LYS A 199 21.63 9.23 0.71
CA LYS A 199 22.55 10.33 0.96
C LYS A 199 22.24 11.51 0.05
N ILE A 200 21.94 12.67 0.62
CA ILE A 200 21.79 13.93 -0.11
C ILE A 200 22.77 15.00 0.38
N SER A 201 23.11 15.95 -0.49
CA SER A 201 23.95 17.10 -0.14
C SER A 201 23.19 18.13 0.71
N TYR A 202 23.92 19.02 1.40
CA TYR A 202 23.31 20.13 2.15
C TYR A 202 22.46 21.05 1.27
N HIS A 203 22.88 21.28 0.02
CA HIS A 203 22.10 22.08 -0.94
C HIS A 203 20.79 21.38 -1.31
N GLN A 204 20.82 20.08 -1.62
CA GLN A 204 19.60 19.32 -1.91
C GLN A 204 18.67 19.27 -0.70
N MET A 205 19.20 19.09 0.51
CA MET A 205 18.40 19.11 1.74
C MET A 205 17.74 20.48 1.94
N HIS A 206 18.49 21.56 1.78
CA HIS A 206 17.95 22.91 1.87
C HIS A 206 16.86 23.16 0.82
N SER A 207 17.10 22.77 -0.44
CA SER A 207 16.12 22.88 -1.52
C SER A 207 14.86 22.06 -1.26
N LEU A 208 15.00 20.83 -0.74
CA LEU A 208 13.89 19.96 -0.39
C LEU A 208 12.96 20.61 0.65
N TRP A 209 13.53 21.07 1.78
CA TRP A 209 12.75 21.71 2.85
C TRP A 209 12.14 23.04 2.40
N THR A 210 12.87 23.83 1.62
CA THR A 210 12.37 25.09 1.06
C THR A 210 11.22 24.87 0.08
N ALA A 211 11.33 23.87 -0.80
CA ALA A 211 10.27 23.53 -1.76
C ALA A 211 8.99 23.04 -1.07
N MET A 212 9.12 22.37 0.08
CA MET A 212 7.96 22.00 0.91
C MET A 212 7.31 23.18 1.64
N GLY A 213 7.92 24.38 1.63
CA GLY A 213 7.45 25.52 2.43
C GLY A 213 7.64 25.31 3.93
N ALA A 214 8.55 24.41 4.33
CA ALA A 214 8.77 24.01 5.70
C ALA A 214 10.09 24.58 6.24
N LYS A 215 10.11 24.89 7.54
CA LYS A 215 11.37 25.05 8.26
C LYS A 215 12.02 23.69 8.45
N TYR A 216 13.34 23.65 8.32
CA TYR A 216 14.12 22.43 8.50
C TYR A 216 13.86 21.79 9.86
N GLN A 217 13.70 20.46 9.88
CA GLN A 217 13.60 19.63 11.08
C GLN A 217 14.65 18.51 11.03
N PRO A 218 15.12 18.00 12.19
CA PRO A 218 15.96 16.81 12.24
C PRO A 218 15.31 15.66 11.49
N SER A 219 15.97 15.16 10.45
CA SER A 219 15.37 14.22 9.52
C SER A 219 16.39 13.32 8.82
N ILE A 220 15.90 12.20 8.31
CA ILE A 220 16.64 11.23 7.52
C ILE A 220 15.79 10.76 6.34
N ILE A 221 16.43 10.37 5.23
CA ILE A 221 15.76 9.86 4.05
C ILE A 221 16.19 8.41 3.83
N TYR A 222 15.20 7.56 3.56
CA TYR A 222 15.42 6.19 3.11
C TYR A 222 14.75 5.98 1.77
N LYS A 223 15.41 5.24 0.88
CA LYS A 223 14.84 4.69 -0.35
C LYS A 223 14.25 3.33 -0.04
N MET A 224 12.93 3.23 -0.16
CA MET A 224 12.16 2.00 -0.03
C MET A 224 11.99 1.36 -1.42
N LYS A 225 12.45 0.13 -1.57
CA LYS A 225 12.54 -0.57 -2.87
C LYS A 225 11.56 -1.74 -2.94
N LEU A 226 11.46 -2.32 -4.14
CA LEU A 226 10.66 -3.52 -4.46
C LEU A 226 9.14 -3.32 -4.47
N ILE A 227 8.68 -2.07 -4.66
CA ILE A 227 7.25 -1.77 -4.77
C ILE A 227 6.77 -2.16 -6.16
N LYS A 228 6.01 -3.24 -6.26
CA LYS A 228 5.45 -3.75 -7.51
C LYS A 228 4.05 -3.18 -7.72
N VAL A 229 3.80 -2.58 -8.87
CA VAL A 229 2.48 -2.10 -9.29
C VAL A 229 2.16 -2.73 -10.64
N GLN A 230 1.02 -3.39 -10.74
CA GLN A 230 0.54 -3.98 -11.98
C GLN A 230 -0.93 -3.61 -12.17
N ALA A 231 -1.27 -3.06 -13.33
CA ALA A 231 -2.66 -2.92 -13.73
C ALA A 231 -3.15 -4.27 -14.26
N ASN A 232 -4.00 -4.96 -13.49
CA ASN A 232 -4.60 -6.25 -13.87
C ASN A 232 -5.75 -6.09 -14.88
N GLU A 233 -5.54 -5.24 -15.90
CA GLU A 233 -6.45 -5.08 -17.02
C GLU A 233 -5.99 -5.99 -18.16
N THR A 234 -6.92 -6.79 -18.69
CA THR A 234 -6.67 -7.59 -19.89
C THR A 234 -6.63 -6.64 -21.07
N ILE A 235 -5.45 -6.48 -21.68
CA ILE A 235 -5.25 -5.58 -22.82
C ILE A 235 -5.84 -6.21 -24.09
N ALA A 236 -5.63 -7.51 -24.27
CA ALA A 236 -6.12 -8.24 -25.43
C ALA A 236 -6.20 -9.74 -25.15
N ILE A 237 -7.14 -10.42 -25.84
CA ILE A 237 -7.15 -11.87 -25.99
C ILE A 237 -6.54 -12.18 -27.36
N ILE A 238 -5.39 -12.84 -27.36
CA ILE A 238 -4.66 -13.26 -28.54
C ILE A 238 -5.05 -14.72 -28.82
N PRO A 239 -5.70 -15.03 -29.95
CA PRO A 239 -6.05 -16.40 -30.28
C PRO A 239 -4.79 -17.26 -30.48
N ALA A 240 -4.88 -18.55 -30.15
CA ALA A 240 -3.80 -19.49 -30.41
C ALA A 240 -3.50 -19.59 -31.92
N VAL A 241 -2.22 -19.61 -32.29
CA VAL A 241 -1.84 -19.91 -33.68
C VAL A 241 -2.10 -21.38 -33.94
N THR A 242 -3.06 -21.67 -34.81
CA THR A 242 -3.46 -23.04 -35.16
C THR A 242 -2.83 -23.54 -36.45
N ASN A 243 -2.37 -22.65 -37.34
CA ASN A 243 -1.77 -23.00 -38.64
C ASN A 243 -0.60 -22.07 -39.00
N THR A 244 0.45 -22.63 -39.61
CA THR A 244 1.58 -21.90 -40.21
C THR A 244 1.79 -22.36 -41.64
N ASN A 245 1.70 -21.45 -42.62
CA ASN A 245 1.97 -21.72 -44.03
C ASN A 245 3.31 -21.10 -44.41
N ASN A 246 4.27 -21.93 -44.83
CA ASN A 246 5.54 -21.47 -45.41
C ASN A 246 5.47 -21.62 -46.93
N ALA A 247 5.51 -20.52 -47.66
CA ALA A 247 5.66 -20.54 -49.11
C ALA A 247 7.16 -20.49 -49.47
N LEU A 248 7.66 -21.50 -50.19
CA LEU A 248 8.99 -21.47 -50.78
C LEU A 248 8.91 -20.66 -52.08
N THR A 249 9.49 -19.47 -52.11
CA THR A 249 9.78 -18.76 -53.37
C THR A 249 10.95 -19.46 -54.05
N THR A 250 10.63 -20.31 -55.03
CA THR A 250 11.58 -20.85 -56.02
C THR A 250 11.92 -19.82 -57.09
#